data_AF-A0A2N3E835-F1
#
_entry.id   AF-A0A2N3E835-F1
#
_cell.length_a   1.000
_cell.length_b   1.000
_cell.length_c   1.000
_cell.angle_alpha   90.00
_cell.angle_beta   90.00
_cell.angle_gamma   90.00
#
_symmetry.space_group_name_H-M   'P 1'
#
loop_
_entity.id
_entity.type
_entity.pdbx_description
1 polymer ?
#
loop_
_entity_poly.entity_id
_entity_poly.type
_entity_poly.pdbx_seq_one_letter_code
_entity_poly.pdbx_strand_id
1 'polypeptide(L)' 'MIELAGQFEEASKRYAAANGITRNDDWFILKLQEELGELTQVWMKLTDRGRRRGLGDAELREALADETADLLGHIL' A
#
# COMPACT_ATOMS: atom_id res chain seq x y z
N MET A 1 -16.19 7.76 4.00
CA MET A 1 -14.89 7.91 4.68
C MET A 1 -14.82 7.11 5.97
N ILE A 2 -15.70 7.34 6.96
CA ILE A 2 -15.67 6.60 8.25
C ILE A 2 -15.77 5.07 8.07
N GLU A 3 -16.63 4.60 7.17
CA GLU A 3 -16.78 3.17 6.89
C GLU A 3 -15.52 2.54 6.28
N LEU A 4 -14.86 3.22 5.34
CA LEU A 4 -13.65 2.73 4.69
C LEU A 4 -12.46 2.68 5.65
N ALA A 5 -12.29 3.73 6.47
CA ALA A 5 -11.28 3.74 7.53
C ALA A 5 -11.50 2.59 8.53
N GLY A 6 -12.77 2.32 8.90
CA GLY A 6 -13.11 1.18 9.75
C GLY A 6 -12.76 -0.17 9.12
N GLN A 7 -12.98 -0.34 7.81
CA GLN A 7 -12.61 -1.57 7.10
C GLN A 7 -11.08 -1.77 7.05
N PHE A 8 -10.33 -0.70 6.81
CA PHE A 8 -8.85 -0.73 6.84
C PHE A 8 -8.32 -1.07 8.23
N GLU A 9 -8.85 -0.45 9.27
CA GLU A 9 -8.44 -0.73 10.64
C GLU A 9 -8.68 -2.20 11.02
N GLU A 10 -9.83 -2.77 10.61
CA GLU A 10 -10.11 -4.19 10.83
C GLU A 10 -9.21 -5.12 10.02
N ALA A 11 -8.90 -4.79 8.76
CA ALA A 11 -7.95 -5.54 7.95
C ALA A 11 -6.54 -5.50 8.57
N SER A 12 -6.10 -4.32 8.99
CA SER A 12 -4.79 -4.09 9.62
C SER A 12 -4.64 -4.84 10.94
N LYS A 13 -5.66 -4.85 11.80
CA LYS A 13 -5.71 -5.68 13.02
C LYS A 13 -5.59 -7.16 12.72
N ARG A 14 -6.33 -7.67 11.74
CA ARG A 14 -6.30 -9.10 11.37
C ARG A 14 -4.92 -9.51 10.86
N TYR A 15 -4.32 -8.69 10.01
CA TYR A 15 -2.97 -8.91 9.50
C TYR A 15 -1.95 -8.97 10.64
N ALA A 16 -1.99 -7.98 11.55
CA ALA A 16 -1.07 -7.94 12.67
C ALA A 16 -1.23 -9.15 13.61
N ALA A 17 -2.48 -9.53 13.92
CA ALA A 17 -2.75 -10.71 14.74
C ALA A 17 -2.27 -12.01 14.08
N ALA A 18 -2.47 -12.15 12.77
CA ALA A 18 -2.04 -13.34 12.02
C ALA A 18 -0.50 -13.48 11.97
N ASN A 19 0.24 -12.38 12.07
CA ASN A 19 1.69 -12.35 11.95
C ASN A 19 2.43 -12.07 13.27
N GLY A 20 1.71 -11.99 14.41
CA GLY A 20 2.32 -11.71 15.72
C GLY A 20 2.98 -10.33 15.80
N ILE A 21 2.45 -9.36 15.05
CA ILE A 21 2.98 -8.01 14.94
C ILE A 21 2.32 -7.10 15.98
N THR A 22 3.12 -6.32 16.68
CA THR A 22 2.65 -5.21 17.51
C THR A 22 2.52 -3.95 16.64
N ARG A 23 1.30 -3.42 16.49
CA ARG A 23 1.02 -2.17 15.74
C ARG A 23 1.34 -0.93 16.59
N ASN A 24 2.61 -0.74 16.94
CA ASN A 24 3.09 0.47 17.61
C ASN A 24 3.41 1.59 16.59
N ASP A 25 3.75 2.78 17.08
CA ASP A 25 4.07 3.94 16.25
C ASP A 25 5.17 3.63 15.22
N ASP A 26 6.21 2.90 15.62
CA ASP A 26 7.29 2.47 14.73
C ASP A 26 6.78 1.60 13.58
N TRP A 27 5.88 0.66 13.86
CA TRP A 27 5.29 -0.21 12.85
C TRP A 27 4.50 0.58 11.81
N PHE A 28 3.72 1.57 12.24
CA PHE A 28 2.99 2.44 11.31
C PHE A 28 3.92 3.25 10.41
N ILE A 29 5.00 3.82 10.96
CA ILE A 29 5.98 4.56 10.16
C ILE A 29 6.68 3.65 9.14
N LEU A 30 7.04 2.44 9.55
CA LEU A 30 7.67 1.46 8.66
C LEU A 30 6.72 1.02 7.55
N LYS A 31 5.46 0.73 7.86
CA LYS A 31 4.44 0.41 6.86
C LYS A 31 4.21 1.56 5.88
N LEU A 32 4.07 2.79 6.36
CA LEU A 32 3.93 3.97 5.49
C LEU A 32 5.12 4.12 4.53
N GLN A 33 6.34 3.87 5.00
CA GLN A 33 7.52 3.89 4.15
C GLN A 33 7.50 2.77 3.11
N GLU A 34 7.09 1.56 3.51
CA GLU A 34 6.92 0.40 2.62
C GLU A 34 5.94 0.72 1.49
N GLU A 35 4.69 1.09 1.81
CA GLU A 35 3.65 1.38 0.81
C GLU A 35 4.03 2.54 -0.11
N LEU A 36 4.67 3.59 0.44
CA LEU A 36 5.19 4.70 -0.37
C LEU A 36 6.28 4.23 -1.34
N GLY A 37 7.11 3.28 -0.90
CA GLY A 37 8.14 2.66 -1.73
C GLY A 37 7.53 1.83 -2.87
N GLU A 38 6.49 1.05 -2.59
CA GLU A 38 5.78 0.24 -3.58
C GLU A 38 5.04 1.12 -4.61
N LEU A 39 4.31 2.13 -4.15
CA LEU A 39 3.69 3.15 -4.99
C LEU A 39 4.71 3.85 -5.90
N THR A 40 5.87 4.22 -5.34
CA THR A 40 6.96 4.86 -6.10
C THR A 40 7.49 3.92 -7.19
N GLN A 41 7.66 2.63 -6.88
CA GLN A 41 8.10 1.65 -7.86
C GLN A 41 7.11 1.49 -9.02
N VAL A 42 5.81 1.41 -8.73
CA VAL A 42 4.77 1.34 -9.77
C VAL A 42 4.74 2.62 -10.61
N TRP A 43 4.84 3.78 -9.97
CA TRP A 43 4.92 5.07 -10.65
C TRP A 43 6.12 5.17 -11.60
N MET A 44 7.30 4.67 -11.19
CA MET A 44 8.47 4.62 -12.08
C MET A 44 8.25 3.72 -13.30
N LYS A 45 7.59 2.56 -13.13
CA LYS A 45 7.25 1.66 -14.25
C LYS A 45 6.25 2.32 -15.21
N LEU A 46 5.20 2.94 -14.68
CA LEU A 46 4.16 3.61 -15.47
C LEU A 46 4.70 4.80 -16.27
N THR A 47 5.70 5.49 -15.73
CA THR A 47 6.32 6.68 -16.37
C THR A 47 7.61 6.37 -17.15
N ASP A 48 7.80 5.10 -17.53
CA ASP A 48 8.93 4.62 -18.34
C ASP A 48 10.33 4.86 -17.75
N ARG A 49 10.42 5.02 -16.43
CA ARG A 49 11.67 5.14 -15.66
C ARG A 49 12.07 3.84 -14.96
N GLY A 50 11.23 2.82 -15.02
CA GLY A 50 11.43 1.51 -14.40
C GLY A 50 11.18 0.35 -15.37
N ARG A 51 11.69 -0.84 -15.03
CA ARG A 51 11.45 -2.05 -15.82
C ARG A 51 10.02 -2.54 -15.62
N ARG A 52 9.22 -2.51 -16.70
CA ARG A 52 7.81 -2.96 -16.72
C ARG A 52 7.62 -4.47 -16.54
N ARG A 53 8.64 -5.29 -16.82
CA ARG A 53 8.59 -6.78 -16.70
C ARG A 53 7.39 -7.43 -17.42
N GLY A 54 6.96 -6.87 -18.53
CA GLY A 54 5.84 -7.39 -19.33
C GLY A 54 4.46 -6.82 -18.97
N LEU A 55 4.37 -5.98 -17.92
CA LEU A 55 3.12 -5.32 -17.57
C LEU A 55 2.74 -4.22 -18.58
N GLY A 56 1.47 -4.20 -18.97
CA GLY A 56 0.85 -3.16 -19.76
C GLY A 56 0.40 -1.95 -18.93
N ASP A 57 -0.01 -0.88 -19.62
CA ASP A 57 -0.44 0.36 -18.97
C ASP A 57 -1.66 0.20 -18.06
N ALA A 58 -2.61 -0.67 -18.43
CA ALA A 58 -3.81 -0.91 -17.63
C ALA A 58 -3.46 -1.58 -16.29
N GLU A 59 -2.64 -2.62 -16.33
CA GLU A 59 -2.17 -3.35 -15.14
C GLU A 59 -1.35 -2.43 -14.22
N LEU A 60 -0.52 -1.55 -14.79
CA LEU A 60 0.26 -0.59 -14.01
C LEU A 60 -0.62 0.50 -13.36
N ARG A 61 -1.75 0.85 -13.95
CA ARG A 61 -2.70 1.81 -13.36
C ARG A 61 -3.52 1.18 -12.24
N GLU A 62 -3.91 -0.08 -12.40
CA GLU A 62 -4.56 -0.86 -11.35
C GLU A 62 -3.61 -1.03 -10.16
N ALA A 63 -2.37 -1.49 -10.41
CA ALA A 63 -1.35 -1.56 -9.37
C ALA A 63 -1.14 -0.21 -8.68
N LEU A 64 -1.09 0.91 -9.42
CA LEU A 64 -0.90 2.22 -8.80
C LEU A 64 -2.07 2.58 -7.87
N ALA A 65 -3.30 2.21 -8.24
CA ALA A 65 -4.48 2.43 -7.42
C ALA A 65 -4.45 1.57 -6.16
N ASP A 66 -4.02 0.32 -6.27
CA ASP A 66 -3.86 -0.60 -5.14
C ASP A 66 -2.85 -0.04 -4.11
N GLU A 67 -1.64 0.30 -4.55
CA GLU A 67 -0.61 0.87 -3.66
C GLU A 67 -1.05 2.22 -3.04
N THR A 68 -1.87 2.99 -3.77
CA THR A 68 -2.44 4.24 -3.25
C THR A 68 -3.45 3.95 -2.14
N ALA A 69 -4.28 2.92 -2.32
CA ALA A 69 -5.24 2.51 -1.32
C ALA A 69 -4.54 2.00 -0.06
N ASP A 70 -3.47 1.21 -0.19
CA ASP A 70 -2.69 0.69 0.93
C ASP A 70 -1.99 1.80 1.73
N LEU A 71 -1.40 2.78 1.04
CA LEU A 71 -0.82 3.97 1.68
C LEU A 71 -1.87 4.78 2.44
N LEU A 72 -3.01 5.06 1.82
CA LEU A 72 -4.10 5.79 2.47
C LEU A 72 -4.72 5.02 3.64
N GLY A 73 -4.77 3.69 3.54
CA GLY A 73 -5.27 2.81 4.60
C GLY A 73 -4.47 2.84 5.89
N HIS A 74 -3.21 3.29 5.84
CA HIS A 74 -2.38 3.49 7.02
C HIS A 74 -2.45 4.94 7.58
N ILE A 75 -3.08 5.86 6.86
CA ILE A 75 -3.29 7.26 7.27
C ILE A 75 -4.69 7.50 7.85
N LEU A 76 -5.71 6.86 7.26
CA LEU A 76 -7.13 7.04 7.55
C LEU A 76 -7.61 6.24 8.77
#